data_AF-A0A8T1TDF8-F1
#
_entry.id   AF-A0A8T1TDF8-F1
#
_cell.length_a   1.000
_cell.length_b   1.000
_cell.length_c   1.000
_cell.angle_alpha   90.00
_cell.angle_beta   90.00
_cell.angle_gamma   90.00
#
_symmetry.space_group_name_H-M   'P 1'
#
loop_
_entity.id
_entity.type
_entity.pdbx_description
1 polymer ?
#
loop_
_entity_poly.entity_id
_entity_poly.type
_entity_poly.pdbx_seq_one_letter_code
_entity_poly.pdbx_strand_id
1 'polypeptide(L)'
;AMLDSLSELPEWYGIKEMQANWIGDCVGCYLDFMLKVNGKETGEKLAAYTYTPEAIYGASHLYVLPDHRLLHGNSSLKAVFQSEFIPGKDCLTSVTAVNLLTKQEVPIVISAKSDFENYIDTKIGIPSTNPEDAAVAHNLGLSFSEVIETLPDGLETIVNSGEFTGMTRQEALKALTQQARNKGVGGNLTSDKLRDWLISRQRYWGTPIPIIHCQTCGTVPVPYEDLPVELPNITSFTGKGASPLETVPEWMNCSCPRCKGPAKRETDTMDTFVDSSWYYLRYTDPHNSDRPFNKALVDYWMPVDLYIGGKEHAVMHLYYARFLSHFCYNQKMTKHKEPFYKLLVQGLIKSQTYKLTTTSQYLKREEIDLTGTEPVHIKTKEKLQVTWEKMSKSKHNGIDPAELVEQYGIDTMRLYILFAAPPEQDILWDAKTDAVPGVRRWQSRLWSLTTKLIEARIPALCPILSC
;
A
#
# COMPACT_ATOMS: atom_id res chain seq x y z
N ALA A 1 3.86 8.09 12.27
CA ALA A 1 4.61 8.69 11.14
C ALA A 1 3.73 8.96 9.92
N MET A 2 3.23 7.92 9.23
CA MET A 2 2.40 8.07 8.02
C MET A 2 1.06 8.76 8.28
N LEU A 3 0.42 8.47 9.42
CA LEU A 3 -0.82 9.13 9.86
C LEU A 3 -0.54 10.59 10.23
N ASP A 4 0.43 10.83 11.12
CA ASP A 4 0.77 12.17 11.62
C ASP A 4 1.09 13.16 10.50
N SER A 5 1.86 12.73 9.49
CA SER A 5 2.28 13.61 8.40
C SER A 5 1.19 13.93 7.39
N LEU A 6 -0.01 13.33 7.48
CA LEU A 6 -1.16 13.80 6.70
C LEU A 6 -1.50 15.26 7.03
N SER A 7 -1.25 15.70 8.27
CA SER A 7 -1.46 17.10 8.68
C SER A 7 -0.54 18.07 7.91
N GLU A 8 0.64 17.60 7.49
CA GLU A 8 1.67 18.38 6.80
C GLU A 8 1.39 18.57 5.29
N LEU A 9 0.42 17.87 4.70
CA LEU A 9 0.15 17.85 3.26
C LEU A 9 -0.88 18.91 2.82
N PRO A 10 -0.52 20.08 2.25
CA PRO A 10 -1.51 21.08 1.85
C PRO A 10 -2.31 20.62 0.62
N GLU A 11 -3.59 20.99 0.54
CA GLU A 11 -4.41 20.80 -0.68
C GLU A 11 -4.61 19.33 -1.12
N TRP A 12 -4.50 18.37 -0.20
CA TRP A 12 -4.88 16.96 -0.41
C TRP A 12 -6.35 16.69 -0.04
N TYR A 13 -7.27 17.50 -0.59
CA TYR A 13 -8.69 17.48 -0.23
C TYR A 13 -9.34 16.10 -0.46
N GLY A 14 -10.04 15.57 0.55
CA GLY A 14 -10.72 14.28 0.48
C GLY A 14 -9.81 13.04 0.54
N ILE A 15 -8.52 13.17 0.22
CA ILE A 15 -7.57 12.05 0.23
C ILE A 15 -7.01 11.81 1.63
N LYS A 16 -6.83 12.87 2.43
CA LYS A 16 -6.38 12.73 3.82
C LYS A 16 -7.32 11.87 4.63
N GLU A 17 -8.63 12.13 4.59
CA GLU A 17 -9.59 11.34 5.36
C GLU A 17 -9.63 9.88 4.87
N MET A 18 -9.54 9.67 3.55
CA MET A 18 -9.47 8.31 2.99
C MET A 18 -8.24 7.55 3.51
N GLN A 19 -7.06 8.19 3.53
CA GLN A 19 -5.85 7.54 4.05
C GLN A 19 -5.89 7.37 5.57
N ALA A 20 -6.38 8.35 6.33
CA ALA A 20 -6.55 8.22 7.78
C ALA A 20 -7.48 7.04 8.11
N ASN A 21 -8.62 6.95 7.44
CA ASN A 21 -9.56 5.83 7.59
C ASN A 21 -8.96 4.50 7.13
N TRP A 22 -8.13 4.50 6.09
CA TRP A 22 -7.45 3.29 5.60
C TRP A 22 -6.41 2.78 6.60
N ILE A 23 -5.60 3.68 7.15
CA ILE A 23 -4.61 3.38 8.19
C ILE A 23 -5.33 2.88 9.45
N GLY A 24 -6.39 3.56 9.87
CA GLY A 24 -7.06 3.27 11.15
C GLY A 24 -6.35 3.94 12.33
N ASP A 25 -6.93 3.75 13.51
CA ASP A 25 -6.43 4.38 14.72
C ASP A 25 -5.11 3.73 15.16
N CYS A 26 -4.14 4.56 15.53
CA CYS A 26 -2.83 4.11 16.01
C CYS A 26 -2.78 4.12 17.54
N VAL A 27 -3.53 3.22 18.17
CA VAL A 27 -3.72 3.20 19.64
C VAL A 27 -2.81 2.22 20.37
N GLY A 28 -2.32 1.19 19.70
CA GLY A 28 -1.44 0.18 20.30
C GLY A 28 -0.03 0.21 19.71
N CYS A 29 0.83 -0.67 20.20
CA CYS A 29 2.15 -0.87 19.62
C CYS A 29 2.66 -2.31 19.78
N TYR A 30 3.63 -2.66 18.95
CA TYR A 30 4.43 -3.86 19.15
C TYR A 30 5.57 -3.60 20.13
N LEU A 31 5.88 -4.61 20.95
CA LEU A 31 7.07 -4.67 21.79
C LEU A 31 7.81 -5.98 21.52
N ASP A 32 9.14 -5.92 21.54
CA ASP A 32 9.99 -7.07 21.25
C ASP A 32 10.27 -7.92 22.49
N PHE A 33 10.24 -9.24 22.30
CA PHE A 33 10.56 -10.24 23.30
C PHE A 33 11.65 -11.18 22.79
N MET A 34 12.60 -11.54 23.64
CA MET A 34 13.59 -12.59 23.35
C MET A 34 13.06 -13.94 23.80
N LEU A 35 13.04 -14.91 22.89
CA LEU A 35 12.54 -16.26 23.20
C LEU A 35 13.59 -17.07 23.97
N LYS A 36 13.09 -17.86 24.92
CA LYS A 36 13.88 -18.77 25.74
C LYS A 36 13.26 -20.15 25.78
N VAL A 37 14.12 -21.16 25.88
CA VAL A 37 13.74 -22.55 26.16
C VAL A 37 14.65 -23.07 27.25
N ASN A 38 14.07 -23.68 28.30
CA ASN A 38 14.80 -24.18 29.46
C ASN A 38 15.74 -23.11 30.08
N GLY A 39 15.28 -21.86 30.14
CA GLY A 39 16.02 -20.72 30.69
C GLY A 39 17.13 -20.16 29.80
N LYS A 40 17.37 -20.71 28.61
CA LYS A 40 18.40 -20.24 27.66
C LYS A 40 17.81 -19.48 26.49
N GLU A 41 18.43 -18.38 26.12
CA GLU A 41 18.03 -17.59 24.94
C GLU A 41 18.26 -18.38 23.65
N THR A 42 17.29 -18.30 22.75
CA THR A 42 17.33 -19.00 21.46
C THR A 42 17.95 -18.12 20.36
N GLY A 43 18.05 -16.81 20.61
CA GLY A 43 18.40 -15.80 19.62
C GLY A 43 17.23 -15.39 18.71
N GLU A 44 16.08 -16.06 18.79
CA GLU A 44 14.87 -15.66 18.08
C GLU A 44 14.10 -14.59 18.87
N LYS A 45 13.68 -13.53 18.17
CA LYS A 45 12.79 -12.50 18.72
C LYS A 45 11.35 -12.72 18.27
N LEU A 46 10.42 -12.32 19.12
CA LEU A 46 9.00 -12.26 18.85
C LEU A 46 8.48 -10.86 19.18
N ALA A 47 7.91 -10.17 18.20
CA ALA A 47 7.19 -8.92 18.43
C ALA A 47 5.73 -9.26 18.74
N ALA A 48 5.18 -8.67 19.80
CA ALA A 48 3.79 -8.89 20.21
C ALA A 48 3.05 -7.57 20.37
N TYR A 49 1.79 -7.53 19.93
CA TYR A 49 0.96 -6.32 19.96
C TYR A 49 0.23 -6.14 21.29
N THR A 50 0.08 -4.91 21.74
CA THR A 50 -0.81 -4.53 22.85
C THR A 50 -1.57 -3.24 22.55
N TYR A 51 -2.82 -3.19 23.02
CA TYR A 51 -3.68 -2.00 23.00
C TYR A 51 -3.44 -1.07 24.20
N THR A 52 -2.78 -1.55 25.25
CA THR A 52 -2.53 -0.85 26.51
C THR A 52 -1.04 -0.92 26.87
N PRO A 53 -0.14 -0.38 26.02
CA PRO A 53 1.30 -0.51 26.24
C PRO A 53 1.78 0.11 27.56
N GLU A 54 1.08 1.09 28.11
CA GLU A 54 1.34 1.65 29.44
C GLU A 54 1.16 0.63 30.58
N ALA A 55 0.40 -0.44 30.35
CA ALA A 55 0.13 -1.51 31.32
C ALA A 55 1.03 -2.75 31.13
N ILE A 56 2.11 -2.63 30.36
CA ILE A 56 2.96 -3.78 29.98
C ILE A 56 3.55 -4.57 31.17
N TYR A 57 3.75 -3.94 32.33
CA TYR A 57 4.23 -4.63 33.54
C TYR A 57 3.18 -5.60 34.13
N GLY A 58 1.91 -5.47 33.71
CA GLY A 58 0.84 -6.41 34.05
C GLY A 58 0.78 -7.62 33.13
N ALA A 59 1.69 -7.73 32.15
CA ALA A 59 1.70 -8.85 31.22
C ALA A 59 1.91 -10.18 31.95
N SER A 60 1.09 -11.18 31.61
CA SER A 60 1.19 -12.52 32.23
C SER A 60 1.56 -13.62 31.24
N HIS A 61 1.36 -13.38 29.94
CA HIS A 61 1.73 -14.28 28.86
C HIS A 61 1.74 -13.54 27.51
N LEU A 62 2.31 -14.18 26.51
CA LEU A 62 2.08 -13.85 25.10
C LEU A 62 1.14 -14.87 24.48
N TYR A 63 0.30 -14.43 23.57
CA TYR A 63 -0.46 -15.28 22.68
C TYR A 63 0.24 -15.42 21.33
N VAL A 64 0.15 -16.63 20.76
CA VAL A 64 0.34 -16.87 19.34
C VAL A 64 -0.84 -17.67 18.80
N LEU A 65 -1.25 -17.40 17.56
CA LEU A 65 -2.29 -18.19 16.90
C LEU A 65 -1.77 -19.59 16.48
N PRO A 66 -2.66 -20.58 16.31
CA PRO A 66 -2.30 -21.91 15.82
C PRO A 66 -1.58 -21.91 14.46
N ASP A 67 -1.88 -20.96 13.57
CA ASP A 67 -1.28 -20.85 12.23
C ASP A 67 0.02 -20.02 12.20
N HIS A 68 0.48 -19.55 13.36
CA HIS A 68 1.61 -18.64 13.49
C HIS A 68 2.93 -19.26 12.95
N ARG A 69 3.86 -18.39 12.52
CA ARG A 69 5.16 -18.80 11.95
C ARG A 69 6.02 -19.66 12.87
N LEU A 70 5.80 -19.60 14.18
CA LEU A 70 6.51 -20.47 15.13
C LEU A 70 6.07 -21.93 15.01
N LEU A 71 4.84 -22.21 14.54
CA LEU A 71 4.33 -23.56 14.31
C LEU A 71 4.55 -24.04 12.87
N HIS A 72 4.54 -23.12 11.90
CA HIS A 72 4.52 -23.50 10.48
C HIS A 72 5.74 -23.03 9.68
N GLY A 73 6.47 -22.02 10.15
CA GLY A 73 7.62 -21.44 9.46
C GLY A 73 8.93 -22.20 9.65
N ASN A 74 10.04 -21.47 9.59
CA ASN A 74 11.42 -21.96 9.70
C ASN A 74 12.04 -21.69 11.09
N SER A 75 11.21 -21.51 12.13
CA SER A 75 11.70 -21.32 13.49
C SER A 75 12.40 -22.58 13.99
N SER A 76 13.48 -22.41 14.74
CA SER A 76 14.15 -23.52 15.45
C SER A 76 13.26 -24.14 16.54
N LEU A 77 12.22 -23.40 16.96
CA LEU A 77 11.28 -23.81 17.99
C LEU A 77 10.06 -24.58 17.46
N LYS A 78 9.98 -24.78 16.13
CA LYS A 78 8.83 -25.41 15.47
C LYS A 78 8.38 -26.72 16.10
N ALA A 79 9.32 -27.63 16.35
CA ALA A 79 9.01 -28.93 16.91
C ALA A 79 8.40 -28.82 18.33
N VAL A 80 8.88 -27.88 19.14
CA VAL A 80 8.38 -27.64 20.50
C VAL A 80 6.93 -27.19 20.45
N PHE A 81 6.65 -26.10 19.71
CA PHE A 81 5.29 -25.57 19.60
C PHE A 81 4.31 -26.59 18.98
N GLN A 82 4.72 -27.34 17.96
CA GLN A 82 3.86 -28.35 17.35
C GLN A 82 3.53 -29.50 18.31
N SER A 83 4.47 -29.91 19.16
CA SER A 83 4.26 -31.01 20.11
C SER A 83 3.35 -30.62 21.28
N GLU A 84 3.30 -29.32 21.61
CA GLU A 84 2.54 -28.78 22.74
C GLU A 84 1.17 -28.22 22.32
N PHE A 85 0.89 -28.15 21.01
CA PHE A 85 -0.37 -27.65 20.47
C PHE A 85 -1.50 -28.68 20.58
N ILE A 86 -2.62 -28.26 21.16
CA ILE A 86 -3.88 -29.02 21.18
C ILE A 86 -4.98 -28.14 20.56
N PRO A 87 -5.56 -28.54 19.41
CA PRO A 87 -6.59 -27.75 18.74
C PRO A 87 -7.78 -27.42 19.64
N GLY A 88 -8.23 -26.15 19.61
CA GLY A 88 -9.40 -25.67 20.34
C GLY A 88 -9.20 -25.44 21.83
N LYS A 89 -7.94 -25.47 22.32
CA LYS A 89 -7.61 -25.19 23.73
C LYS A 89 -6.40 -24.26 23.83
N ASP A 90 -6.41 -23.36 24.82
CA ASP A 90 -5.24 -22.57 25.16
C ASP A 90 -4.15 -23.48 25.73
N CYS A 91 -2.99 -23.50 25.07
CA CYS A 91 -1.89 -24.40 25.39
C CYS A 91 -0.69 -23.60 25.90
N LEU A 92 -0.39 -23.77 27.19
CA LEU A 92 0.84 -23.25 27.79
C LEU A 92 2.04 -23.99 27.22
N THR A 93 3.01 -23.25 26.68
CA THR A 93 4.22 -23.84 26.09
C THR A 93 5.37 -23.87 27.08
N SER A 94 6.37 -24.72 26.83
CA SER A 94 7.66 -24.69 27.55
C SER A 94 8.55 -23.51 27.15
N VAL A 95 8.12 -22.72 26.16
CA VAL A 95 8.83 -21.54 25.67
C VAL A 95 8.40 -20.31 26.47
N THR A 96 9.38 -19.56 26.96
CA THR A 96 9.18 -18.27 27.62
C THR A 96 9.72 -17.13 26.76
N ALA A 97 9.29 -15.91 27.06
CA ALA A 97 9.60 -14.71 26.32
C ALA A 97 9.98 -13.60 27.29
N VAL A 98 11.18 -13.05 27.15
CA VAL A 98 11.65 -11.92 27.97
C VAL A 98 11.35 -10.62 27.24
N ASN A 99 10.50 -9.79 27.83
CA ASN A 99 10.24 -8.45 27.32
C ASN A 99 11.53 -7.62 27.32
N LEU A 100 11.97 -7.15 26.15
CA LEU A 100 13.25 -6.44 26.05
C LEU A 100 13.21 -5.03 26.67
N LEU A 101 12.03 -4.48 26.93
CA LEU A 101 11.82 -3.22 27.63
C LEU A 101 11.83 -3.40 29.15
N THR A 102 10.91 -4.21 29.69
CA THR A 102 10.66 -4.36 31.13
C THR A 102 11.54 -5.42 31.81
N LYS A 103 12.16 -6.31 31.01
CA LYS A 103 12.92 -7.50 31.46
C LYS A 103 12.08 -8.57 32.14
N GLN A 104 10.75 -8.42 32.16
CA GLN A 104 9.84 -9.44 32.66
C GLN A 104 9.82 -10.64 31.72
N GLU A 105 9.90 -11.84 32.29
CA GLU A 105 9.78 -13.10 31.57
C GLU A 105 8.37 -13.63 31.73
N VAL A 106 7.70 -13.92 30.61
CA VAL A 106 6.34 -14.45 30.56
C VAL A 106 6.29 -15.69 29.66
N PRO A 107 5.43 -16.67 29.94
CA PRO A 107 5.26 -17.82 29.04
C PRO A 107 4.56 -17.43 27.74
N ILE A 108 4.71 -18.29 26.73
CA ILE A 108 3.91 -18.21 25.49
C ILE A 108 2.77 -19.23 25.56
N VAL A 109 1.58 -18.77 25.18
CA VAL A 109 0.36 -19.55 25.07
C VAL A 109 -0.05 -19.64 23.60
N ILE A 110 -0.26 -20.86 23.11
CA ILE A 110 -0.91 -21.06 21.80
C ILE A 110 -2.40 -20.93 22.04
N SER A 111 -3.05 -19.97 21.38
CA SER A 111 -4.45 -19.67 21.64
C SER A 111 -5.39 -20.77 21.13
N ALA A 112 -6.50 -20.96 21.84
CA ALA A 112 -7.64 -21.74 21.37
C ALA A 112 -8.31 -21.11 20.13
N LYS A 113 -8.19 -19.78 19.96
CA LYS A 113 -8.81 -19.03 18.87
C LYS A 113 -8.07 -19.28 17.56
N SER A 114 -8.81 -19.28 16.45
CA SER A 114 -8.27 -19.33 15.09
C SER A 114 -7.74 -17.98 14.60
N ASP A 115 -8.19 -16.89 15.21
CA ASP A 115 -7.95 -15.53 14.77
C ASP A 115 -8.12 -14.55 15.93
N PHE A 116 -7.37 -13.45 15.88
CA PHE A 116 -7.61 -12.28 16.71
C PHE A 116 -8.21 -11.15 15.88
N GLU A 117 -8.72 -10.13 16.57
CA GLU A 117 -9.20 -8.91 15.92
C GLU A 117 -8.13 -8.32 15.01
N ASN A 118 -8.59 -7.85 13.85
CA ASN A 118 -7.77 -7.18 12.85
C ASN A 118 -6.53 -7.99 12.39
N TYR A 119 -6.60 -9.33 12.43
CA TYR A 119 -5.57 -10.24 11.91
C TYR A 119 -4.23 -10.14 12.64
N ILE A 120 -4.24 -9.67 13.89
CA ILE A 120 -3.10 -9.84 14.79
C ILE A 120 -2.87 -11.34 14.98
N ASP A 121 -1.63 -11.78 14.92
CA ASP A 121 -1.26 -13.18 15.14
C ASP A 121 -0.52 -13.41 16.47
N THR A 122 0.00 -12.32 17.06
CA THR A 122 0.76 -12.30 18.31
C THR A 122 0.32 -11.14 19.20
N LYS A 123 -0.22 -11.44 20.38
CA LYS A 123 -0.75 -10.44 21.34
C LYS A 123 -0.07 -10.57 22.70
N ILE A 124 0.07 -9.48 23.44
CA ILE A 124 0.46 -9.47 24.85
C ILE A 124 -0.81 -9.62 25.70
N GLY A 125 -0.88 -10.66 26.53
CA GLY A 125 -1.98 -10.85 27.48
C GLY A 125 -1.73 -10.03 28.75
N ILE A 126 -2.60 -9.04 29.02
CA ILE A 126 -2.51 -8.15 30.18
C ILE A 126 -3.82 -8.27 30.99
N PRO A 127 -3.93 -9.26 31.89
CA PRO A 127 -5.14 -9.55 32.66
C PRO A 127 -5.78 -8.35 33.37
N SER A 128 -4.99 -7.45 33.93
CA SER A 128 -5.49 -6.27 34.65
C SER A 128 -6.23 -5.26 33.77
N THR A 129 -6.14 -5.40 32.43
CA THR A 129 -6.79 -4.49 31.47
C THR A 129 -7.79 -5.19 30.56
N ASN A 130 -7.84 -6.52 30.58
CA ASN A 130 -8.65 -7.30 29.66
C ASN A 130 -9.20 -8.57 30.35
N PRO A 131 -10.54 -8.70 30.49
CA PRO A 131 -11.16 -9.85 31.14
C PRO A 131 -10.89 -11.21 30.47
N GLU A 132 -10.70 -11.26 29.14
CA GLU A 132 -10.36 -12.51 28.45
C GLU A 132 -8.95 -12.96 28.80
N ASP A 133 -8.00 -12.01 28.83
CA ASP A 133 -6.62 -12.29 29.24
C ASP A 133 -6.58 -12.77 30.71
N ALA A 134 -7.43 -12.21 31.57
CA ALA A 134 -7.58 -12.68 32.95
C ALA A 134 -8.14 -14.10 33.04
N ALA A 135 -9.17 -14.43 32.25
CA ALA A 135 -9.73 -15.78 32.22
C ALA A 135 -8.68 -16.82 31.79
N VAL A 136 -7.89 -16.53 30.75
CA VAL A 136 -6.80 -17.41 30.30
C VAL A 136 -5.72 -17.55 31.39
N ALA A 137 -5.29 -16.44 31.99
CA ALA A 137 -4.31 -16.47 33.08
C ALA A 137 -4.81 -17.33 34.27
N HIS A 138 -6.05 -17.16 34.69
CA HIS A 138 -6.64 -17.98 35.76
C HIS A 138 -6.74 -19.46 35.39
N ASN A 139 -7.22 -19.79 34.19
CA ASN A 139 -7.36 -21.17 33.73
C ASN A 139 -6.03 -21.90 33.62
N LEU A 140 -4.95 -21.17 33.30
CA LEU A 140 -3.59 -21.71 33.18
C LEU A 140 -2.75 -21.54 34.47
N GLY A 141 -3.32 -20.97 35.53
CA GLY A 141 -2.62 -20.74 36.81
C GLY A 141 -1.47 -19.72 36.73
N LEU A 142 -1.55 -18.77 35.79
CA LEU A 142 -0.53 -17.74 35.58
C LEU A 142 -0.72 -16.57 36.56
N SER A 143 0.38 -16.13 37.17
CA SER A 143 0.38 -14.98 38.07
C SER A 143 0.49 -13.68 37.27
N PHE A 144 -0.19 -12.64 37.75
CA PHE A 144 -0.11 -11.28 37.19
C PHE A 144 -0.26 -10.23 38.30
N SER A 145 0.07 -8.99 38.00
CA SER A 145 -0.04 -7.87 38.93
C SER A 145 -1.03 -6.84 38.40
N GLU A 146 -1.80 -6.24 39.31
CA GLU A 146 -2.55 -5.02 39.00
C GLU A 146 -1.58 -3.88 38.75
N VAL A 147 -1.74 -3.21 37.60
CA VAL A 147 -0.86 -2.11 37.16
C VAL A 147 -1.61 -0.82 36.86
N ILE A 148 -2.93 -0.82 37.00
CA ILE A 148 -3.76 0.38 36.92
C ILE A 148 -4.55 0.48 38.23
N GLU A 149 -4.52 1.67 38.83
CA GLU A 149 -5.34 2.02 39.98
C GLU A 149 -6.30 3.13 39.59
N THR A 150 -7.60 2.95 39.87
CA THR A 150 -8.60 4.00 39.72
C THR A 150 -8.75 4.73 41.04
N LEU A 151 -8.40 6.01 41.06
CA LEU A 151 -8.54 6.88 42.23
C LEU A 151 -10.02 7.25 42.48
N PRO A 152 -10.36 7.73 43.69
CA PRO A 152 -11.75 8.09 44.04
C PRO A 152 -12.41 9.15 43.13
N ASP A 153 -11.61 9.97 42.45
CA ASP A 153 -12.06 10.98 41.50
C ASP A 153 -12.24 10.43 40.07
N GLY A 154 -11.99 9.14 39.86
CA GLY A 154 -12.08 8.45 38.57
C GLY A 154 -10.81 8.55 37.73
N LEU A 155 -9.76 9.20 38.21
CA LEU A 155 -8.47 9.26 37.51
C LEU A 155 -7.75 7.91 37.59
N GLU A 156 -7.23 7.43 36.46
CA GLU A 156 -6.43 6.21 36.41
C GLU A 156 -4.92 6.52 36.42
N THR A 157 -4.21 5.90 37.37
CA THR A 157 -2.76 5.99 37.52
C THR A 157 -2.11 4.63 37.36
N ILE A 158 -0.84 4.63 36.95
CA ILE A 158 -0.04 3.42 36.80
C ILE A 158 0.58 3.04 38.15
N VAL A 159 0.46 1.77 38.53
CA VAL A 159 1.07 1.19 39.73
C VAL A 159 1.92 -0.03 39.37
N ASN A 160 2.80 -0.47 40.28
CA ASN A 160 3.63 -1.68 40.12
C ASN A 160 4.42 -1.78 38.80
N SER A 161 4.78 -0.63 38.19
CA SER A 161 5.32 -0.57 36.82
C SER A 161 6.69 0.11 36.75
N GLY A 162 7.56 -0.18 37.73
CA GLY A 162 8.90 0.37 37.79
C GLY A 162 8.89 1.91 37.84
N GLU A 163 9.68 2.54 36.96
CA GLU A 163 9.85 4.00 36.88
C GLU A 163 8.59 4.77 36.42
N PHE A 164 7.58 4.07 35.89
CA PHE A 164 6.33 4.67 35.43
C PHE A 164 5.26 4.74 36.54
N THR A 165 5.53 4.16 37.72
CA THR A 165 4.62 4.16 38.86
C THR A 165 4.30 5.59 39.30
N GLY A 166 3.01 5.90 39.49
CA GLY A 166 2.49 7.21 39.88
C GLY A 166 2.15 8.14 38.71
N MET A 167 2.51 7.80 37.47
CA MET A 167 2.10 8.56 36.28
C MET A 167 0.62 8.32 35.96
N THR A 168 -0.04 9.29 35.32
CA THR A 168 -1.33 9.03 34.65
C THR A 168 -1.13 8.07 33.48
N ARG A 169 -2.19 7.39 33.03
CA ARG A 169 -2.11 6.48 31.86
C ARG A 169 -1.53 7.16 30.61
N GLN A 170 -1.93 8.39 30.32
CA GLN A 170 -1.46 9.12 29.14
C GLN A 170 0.03 9.49 29.23
N GLU A 171 0.50 9.89 30.41
CA GLU A 171 1.91 10.18 30.65
C GLU A 171 2.76 8.91 30.54
N ALA A 172 2.30 7.82 31.16
CA ALA A 172 2.97 6.52 31.10
C ALA A 172 3.03 5.98 29.67
N LEU A 173 1.94 6.04 28.91
CA LEU A 173 1.90 5.69 27.49
C LEU A 173 2.99 6.41 26.70
N LYS A 174 3.08 7.74 26.88
CA LYS A 174 4.07 8.56 26.19
C LYS A 174 5.51 8.22 26.62
N ALA A 175 5.76 8.11 27.93
CA ALA A 175 7.07 7.84 28.47
C ALA A 175 7.57 6.44 28.08
N LEU A 176 6.72 5.43 28.20
CA LEU A 176 7.03 4.03 27.93
C LEU A 176 7.30 3.78 26.46
N THR A 177 6.41 4.27 25.59
CA THR A 177 6.60 4.14 24.13
C THR A 177 7.85 4.89 23.66
N GLN A 178 8.18 6.04 24.27
CA GLN A 178 9.44 6.73 23.99
C GLN A 178 10.66 5.92 24.44
N GLN A 179 10.61 5.32 25.63
CA GLN A 179 11.70 4.49 26.13
C GLN A 179 11.92 3.24 25.24
N ALA A 180 10.85 2.60 24.80
CA ALA A 180 10.90 1.46 23.87
C ALA A 180 11.52 1.85 22.52
N ARG A 181 11.15 3.01 21.96
CA ARG A 181 11.77 3.54 20.73
C ARG A 181 13.25 3.82 20.91
N ASN A 182 13.64 4.45 22.02
CA ASN A 182 15.05 4.75 22.32
C ASN A 182 15.90 3.48 22.44
N LYS A 183 15.33 2.40 22.97
CA LYS A 183 15.99 1.08 23.10
C LYS A 183 15.91 0.25 21.81
N GLY A 184 15.14 0.67 20.81
CA GLY A 184 14.96 -0.07 19.56
C GLY A 184 14.21 -1.40 19.74
N VAL A 185 13.25 -1.46 20.67
CA VAL A 185 12.50 -2.67 21.04
C VAL A 185 10.99 -2.53 20.82
N GLY A 186 10.61 -1.68 19.86
CA GLY A 186 9.21 -1.36 19.54
C GLY A 186 8.77 0.01 20.05
N GLY A 187 7.49 0.13 20.44
CA GLY A 187 6.93 1.37 20.98
C GLY A 187 6.51 2.41 19.93
N ASN A 188 6.47 2.06 18.66
CA ASN A 188 5.85 2.90 17.66
C ASN A 188 4.34 2.65 17.68
N LEU A 189 3.56 3.69 17.98
CA LEU A 189 2.10 3.59 17.88
C LEU A 189 1.74 3.23 16.44
N THR A 190 0.98 2.15 16.29
CA THR A 190 0.58 1.59 15.02
C THR A 190 -0.88 1.21 15.06
N SER A 191 -1.49 1.13 13.88
CA SER A 191 -2.83 0.58 13.76
C SER A 191 -2.79 -0.93 13.78
N ASP A 192 -3.81 -1.52 14.39
CA ASP A 192 -4.15 -2.93 14.27
C ASP A 192 -4.88 -3.23 12.94
N LYS A 193 -5.56 -2.23 12.36
CA LYS A 193 -6.31 -2.38 11.09
C LYS A 193 -5.41 -2.48 9.86
N LEU A 194 -4.39 -1.62 9.78
CA LEU A 194 -3.51 -1.55 8.61
C LEU A 194 -2.65 -2.81 8.53
N ARG A 195 -2.60 -3.44 7.35
CA ARG A 195 -1.80 -4.62 7.11
C ARG A 195 -0.51 -4.29 6.39
N ASP A 196 0.50 -5.14 6.62
CA ASP A 196 1.70 -5.13 5.81
C ASP A 196 1.38 -5.34 4.33
N TRP A 197 2.21 -4.73 3.50
CA TRP A 197 2.04 -4.78 2.06
C TRP A 197 2.54 -6.10 1.50
N LEU A 198 1.59 -6.97 1.13
CA LEU A 198 1.87 -8.20 0.39
C LEU A 198 2.35 -7.85 -1.04
N ILE A 199 3.66 -7.87 -1.26
CA ILE A 199 4.26 -7.56 -2.57
C ILE A 199 4.41 -8.76 -3.50
N SER A 200 4.47 -9.99 -2.99
CA SER A 200 4.73 -11.16 -3.84
C SER A 200 3.53 -11.51 -4.74
N ARG A 201 3.80 -11.82 -6.00
CA ARG A 201 2.81 -12.19 -7.02
C ARG A 201 3.26 -13.44 -7.76
N GLN A 202 2.35 -14.42 -7.86
CA GLN A 202 2.54 -15.65 -8.64
C GLN A 202 2.28 -15.37 -10.13
N ARG A 203 2.97 -14.36 -10.67
CA ARG A 203 2.83 -13.88 -12.06
C ARG A 203 4.21 -13.76 -12.68
N TYR A 204 4.27 -13.97 -13.99
CA TYR A 204 5.50 -13.82 -14.76
C TYR A 204 5.91 -12.37 -14.96
N TRP A 205 4.99 -11.51 -15.43
CA TRP A 205 5.32 -10.14 -15.83
C TRP A 205 5.42 -9.21 -14.63
N GLY A 206 6.58 -9.21 -13.99
CA GLY A 206 6.93 -8.35 -12.86
C GLY A 206 8.41 -8.47 -12.52
N THR A 207 8.89 -7.60 -11.63
CA THR A 207 10.29 -7.59 -11.18
C THR A 207 10.57 -8.84 -10.33
N PRO A 208 11.55 -9.70 -10.68
CA PRO A 208 11.91 -10.85 -9.84
C PRO A 208 12.33 -10.43 -8.44
N ILE A 209 11.85 -11.13 -7.41
CA ILE A 209 12.24 -10.86 -6.03
C ILE A 209 13.69 -11.38 -5.84
N PRO A 210 14.65 -10.54 -5.38
CA PRO A 210 16.07 -10.89 -5.33
C PRO A 210 16.42 -11.74 -4.09
N ILE A 211 15.76 -12.89 -3.96
CA ILE A 211 15.90 -13.85 -2.87
C ILE A 211 16.26 -15.24 -3.43
N ILE A 212 17.11 -15.95 -2.69
CA ILE A 212 17.54 -17.33 -2.94
C ILE A 212 17.19 -18.18 -1.72
N HIS A 213 16.51 -19.30 -1.95
CA HIS A 213 16.16 -20.30 -0.96
C HIS A 213 17.18 -21.45 -0.96
N CYS A 214 17.92 -21.59 0.15
CA CYS A 214 18.93 -22.63 0.35
C CYS A 214 18.52 -23.55 1.51
N GLN A 215 18.61 -24.87 1.33
CA GLN A 215 18.25 -25.83 2.37
C GLN A 215 19.11 -25.72 3.64
N THR A 216 20.38 -25.30 3.49
CA THR A 216 21.31 -25.17 4.62
C THR A 216 21.30 -23.77 5.22
N CYS A 217 21.22 -22.73 4.39
CA CYS A 217 21.35 -21.33 4.83
C CYS A 217 20.02 -20.61 5.04
N GLY A 218 18.89 -21.23 4.65
CA GLY A 218 17.58 -20.61 4.65
C GLY A 218 17.41 -19.60 3.50
N THR A 219 16.68 -18.53 3.77
CA THR A 219 16.43 -17.42 2.85
C THR A 219 17.63 -16.48 2.81
N VAL A 220 18.23 -16.30 1.63
CA VAL A 220 19.46 -15.52 1.43
C VAL A 220 19.22 -14.47 0.34
N PRO A 221 19.57 -13.19 0.55
CA PRO A 221 19.47 -12.20 -0.52
C PRO A 221 20.47 -12.47 -1.64
N VAL A 222 20.10 -12.10 -2.87
CA VAL A 222 21.03 -12.04 -4.00
C VAL A 222 22.10 -10.98 -3.71
N PRO A 223 23.39 -11.26 -3.97
CA PRO A 223 24.47 -10.26 -3.84
C PRO A 223 24.22 -9.01 -4.68
N TYR A 224 24.72 -7.86 -4.24
CA TYR A 224 24.46 -6.58 -4.89
C TYR A 224 25.05 -6.54 -6.32
N GLU A 225 26.24 -7.14 -6.48
CA GLU A 225 26.96 -7.30 -7.75
C GLU A 225 26.27 -8.24 -8.75
N ASP A 226 25.36 -9.10 -8.27
CA ASP A 226 24.59 -10.04 -9.09
C ASP A 226 23.23 -9.46 -9.51
N LEU A 227 22.96 -8.20 -9.17
CA LEU A 227 21.77 -7.49 -9.64
C LEU A 227 22.00 -6.89 -11.05
N PRO A 228 20.96 -6.85 -11.90
CA PRO A 228 19.60 -7.32 -11.65
C PRO A 228 19.45 -8.84 -11.81
N VAL A 229 18.49 -9.43 -11.09
CA VAL A 229 17.97 -10.76 -11.45
C VAL A 229 17.08 -10.59 -12.67
N GLU A 230 17.62 -10.87 -13.85
CA GLU A 230 16.89 -10.71 -15.11
C GLU A 230 15.72 -11.70 -15.22
N LEU A 231 14.56 -11.21 -15.65
CA LEU A 231 13.39 -12.04 -15.92
C LEU A 231 13.68 -12.92 -17.16
N PRO A 232 13.57 -14.27 -17.06
CA PRO A 232 13.92 -15.16 -18.16
C PRO A 232 12.85 -15.11 -19.26
N ASN A 233 13.24 -15.25 -20.52
CA ASN A 233 12.26 -15.33 -21.61
C ASN A 233 11.51 -16.67 -21.56
N ILE A 234 10.19 -16.62 -21.43
CA ILE A 234 9.31 -17.79 -21.57
C ILE A 234 8.29 -17.59 -22.69
N THR A 235 7.99 -18.67 -23.42
CA THR A 235 7.11 -18.64 -24.60
C THR A 235 5.76 -19.30 -24.38
N SER A 236 5.57 -20.02 -23.27
CA SER A 236 4.35 -20.77 -22.98
C SER A 236 3.76 -20.37 -21.64
N PHE A 237 2.46 -20.02 -21.64
CA PHE A 237 1.71 -19.63 -20.44
C PHE A 237 0.49 -20.54 -20.31
N THR A 238 0.38 -21.23 -19.18
CA THR A 238 -0.79 -22.08 -18.88
C THR A 238 -2.02 -21.27 -18.45
N GLY A 239 -1.81 -20.04 -17.96
CA GLY A 239 -2.85 -19.16 -17.41
C GLY A 239 -3.48 -19.65 -16.10
N LYS A 240 -2.99 -20.75 -15.52
CA LYS A 240 -3.48 -21.37 -14.28
C LYS A 240 -2.32 -22.03 -13.53
N GLY A 241 -2.37 -22.00 -12.21
CA GLY A 241 -1.39 -22.67 -11.33
C GLY A 241 -0.41 -21.72 -10.67
N ALA A 242 0.74 -22.27 -10.28
CA ALA A 242 1.85 -21.55 -9.64
C ALA A 242 2.55 -20.58 -10.60
N SER A 243 3.58 -19.87 -10.10
CA SER A 243 4.33 -18.91 -10.92
C SER A 243 4.89 -19.57 -12.18
N PRO A 244 4.73 -18.97 -13.38
CA PRO A 244 5.32 -19.52 -14.60
C PRO A 244 6.85 -19.69 -14.52
N LEU A 245 7.53 -18.95 -13.64
CA LEU A 245 8.98 -19.04 -13.46
C LEU A 245 9.44 -20.38 -12.87
N GLU A 246 8.54 -21.14 -12.23
CA GLU A 246 8.83 -22.51 -11.77
C GLU A 246 9.08 -23.48 -12.94
N THR A 247 8.60 -23.14 -14.14
CA THR A 247 8.74 -23.97 -15.35
C THR A 247 10.08 -23.80 -16.07
N VAL A 248 10.99 -22.98 -15.52
CA VAL A 248 12.32 -22.68 -16.09
C VAL A 248 13.42 -23.10 -15.11
N PRO A 249 13.71 -24.41 -14.96
CA PRO A 249 14.69 -24.91 -14.00
C PRO A 249 16.10 -24.33 -14.17
N GLU A 250 16.50 -23.98 -15.38
CA GLU A 250 17.81 -23.38 -15.70
C GLU A 250 17.97 -21.96 -15.14
N TRP A 251 16.86 -21.23 -14.96
CA TRP A 251 16.87 -19.91 -14.32
C TRP A 251 16.64 -20.02 -12.81
N MET A 252 15.70 -20.89 -12.40
CA MET A 252 15.33 -21.07 -11.00
C MET A 252 16.46 -21.69 -10.19
N ASN A 253 17.15 -22.72 -10.70
CA ASN A 253 18.21 -23.39 -9.96
C ASN A 253 19.49 -22.54 -9.99
N CYS A 254 20.09 -22.30 -8.83
CA CYS A 254 21.31 -21.53 -8.68
C CYS A 254 22.19 -22.07 -7.54
N SER A 255 23.37 -21.49 -7.35
CA SER A 255 24.21 -21.75 -6.19
C SER A 255 23.91 -20.75 -5.08
N CYS A 256 23.84 -21.22 -3.84
CA CYS A 256 23.71 -20.35 -2.68
C CYS A 256 24.95 -19.44 -2.58
N PRO A 257 24.78 -18.11 -2.49
CA PRO A 257 25.93 -17.20 -2.44
C PRO A 257 26.76 -17.40 -1.16
N ARG A 258 26.16 -17.91 -0.08
CA ARG A 258 26.79 -18.16 1.22
C ARG A 258 27.58 -19.47 1.30
N CYS A 259 26.96 -20.62 1.02
CA CYS A 259 27.60 -21.93 1.17
C CYS A 259 28.03 -22.57 -0.15
N LYS A 260 27.72 -21.95 -1.30
CA LYS A 260 27.95 -22.46 -2.67
C LYS A 260 27.22 -23.75 -3.03
N GLY A 261 26.44 -24.33 -2.11
CA GLY A 261 25.60 -25.50 -2.36
C GLY A 261 24.36 -25.19 -3.24
N PRO A 262 23.60 -26.22 -3.65
CA PRO A 262 22.39 -26.07 -4.47
C PRO A 262 21.33 -25.20 -3.78
N ALA A 263 20.70 -24.31 -4.55
CA ALA A 263 19.65 -23.42 -4.09
C ALA A 263 18.66 -23.10 -5.23
N LYS A 264 17.57 -22.43 -4.88
CA LYS A 264 16.54 -21.99 -5.84
C LYS A 264 16.26 -20.50 -5.68
N ARG A 265 16.12 -19.76 -6.77
CA ARG A 265 15.64 -18.38 -6.75
C ARG A 265 14.18 -18.34 -6.32
N GLU A 266 13.76 -17.23 -5.72
CA GLU A 266 12.34 -16.90 -5.57
C GLU A 266 11.69 -16.80 -6.95
N THR A 267 10.53 -17.43 -7.11
CA THR A 267 9.79 -17.50 -8.37
C THR A 267 8.61 -16.54 -8.39
N ASP A 268 8.27 -15.94 -7.26
CA ASP A 268 7.35 -14.81 -7.22
C ASP A 268 7.99 -13.51 -7.73
N THR A 269 7.17 -12.67 -8.34
CA THR A 269 7.54 -11.31 -8.76
C THR A 269 6.94 -10.26 -7.83
N MET A 270 7.48 -9.05 -7.86
CA MET A 270 6.95 -7.93 -7.10
C MET A 270 5.66 -7.38 -7.74
N ASP A 271 4.74 -6.93 -6.90
CA ASP A 271 3.56 -6.18 -7.27
C ASP A 271 3.93 -4.87 -7.98
N THR A 272 3.14 -4.48 -8.98
CA THR A 272 3.41 -3.30 -9.82
C THR A 272 3.37 -1.98 -9.04
N PHE A 273 2.74 -1.92 -7.86
CA PHE A 273 2.82 -0.74 -7.02
C PHE A 273 4.22 -0.53 -6.46
N VAL A 274 5.09 -1.56 -6.37
CA VAL A 274 6.49 -1.38 -5.99
C VAL A 274 7.17 -0.43 -6.95
N ASP A 275 7.01 -0.64 -8.25
CA ASP A 275 7.61 0.19 -9.30
C ASP A 275 7.01 1.61 -9.28
N SER A 276 5.69 1.73 -9.15
CA SER A 276 5.01 3.04 -9.14
C SER A 276 5.18 3.82 -7.83
N SER A 277 5.75 3.23 -6.78
CA SER A 277 5.94 3.92 -5.49
C SER A 277 7.14 4.85 -5.46
N TRP A 278 8.02 4.82 -6.46
CA TRP A 278 9.24 5.65 -6.45
C TRP A 278 9.67 6.19 -7.82
N TYR A 279 8.91 5.94 -8.89
CA TYR A 279 9.24 6.42 -10.26
C TYR A 279 9.46 7.93 -10.35
N TYR A 280 8.75 8.73 -9.54
CA TYR A 280 8.92 10.19 -9.48
C TYR A 280 10.30 10.60 -8.97
N LEU A 281 10.95 9.79 -8.13
CA LEU A 281 12.35 9.98 -7.73
C LEU A 281 13.28 9.60 -8.89
N ARG A 282 12.99 8.50 -9.59
CA ARG A 282 13.81 8.03 -10.73
C ARG A 282 13.83 9.04 -11.87
N TYR A 283 12.75 9.76 -12.13
CA TYR A 283 12.72 10.81 -13.17
C TYR A 283 13.72 11.93 -12.95
N THR A 284 14.17 12.16 -11.71
CA THR A 284 15.21 13.17 -11.44
C THR A 284 16.59 12.75 -11.95
N ASP A 285 16.81 11.44 -12.16
CA ASP A 285 18.08 10.85 -12.55
C ASP A 285 17.89 9.50 -13.31
N PRO A 286 17.23 9.52 -14.49
CA PRO A 286 16.67 8.32 -15.11
C PRO A 286 17.72 7.37 -15.71
N HIS A 287 18.94 7.86 -15.94
CA HIS A 287 20.02 7.12 -16.60
C HIS A 287 21.12 6.66 -15.63
N ASN A 288 20.94 6.82 -14.31
CA ASN A 288 21.92 6.40 -13.33
C ASN A 288 22.04 4.87 -13.28
N SER A 289 23.23 4.34 -13.56
CA SER A 289 23.55 2.91 -13.54
C SER A 289 23.96 2.39 -12.17
N ASP A 290 24.35 3.26 -11.25
CA ASP A 290 25.06 2.88 -10.02
C ASP A 290 24.16 2.91 -8.78
N ARG A 291 23.01 3.59 -8.86
CA ARG A 291 22.05 3.77 -7.77
C ARG A 291 20.65 4.07 -8.31
N PRO A 292 19.59 3.94 -7.47
CA PRO A 292 18.24 4.30 -7.89
C PRO A 292 18.12 5.75 -8.37
N PHE A 293 18.81 6.69 -7.73
CA PHE A 293 18.89 8.11 -8.10
C PHE A 293 19.99 8.84 -7.31
N ASN A 294 20.49 9.97 -7.81
CA ASN A 294 21.38 10.86 -7.06
C ASN A 294 20.60 11.74 -6.05
N LYS A 295 21.03 11.73 -4.78
CA LYS A 295 20.41 12.54 -3.71
C LYS A 295 20.36 14.04 -4.04
N ALA A 296 21.42 14.61 -4.61
CA ALA A 296 21.47 16.05 -4.89
C ALA A 296 20.45 16.46 -5.96
N LEU A 297 20.21 15.59 -6.96
CA LEU A 297 19.20 15.82 -7.99
C LEU A 297 17.79 15.69 -7.41
N VAL A 298 17.55 14.69 -6.58
CA VAL A 298 16.28 14.54 -5.85
C VAL A 298 16.03 15.74 -4.94
N ASP A 299 17.00 16.18 -4.13
CA ASP A 299 16.87 17.34 -3.25
C ASP A 299 16.65 18.67 -3.98
N TYR A 300 17.01 18.73 -5.28
CA TYR A 300 16.79 19.90 -6.13
C TYR A 300 15.38 19.91 -6.71
N TRP A 301 14.89 18.77 -7.21
CA TRP A 301 13.60 18.66 -7.90
C TRP A 301 12.41 18.39 -6.99
N MET A 302 12.62 17.74 -5.85
CA MET A 302 11.54 17.30 -4.96
C MET A 302 11.23 18.34 -3.88
N PRO A 303 10.01 18.33 -3.30
CA PRO A 303 8.88 17.45 -3.64
C PRO A 303 8.25 17.80 -4.99
N VAL A 304 7.46 16.90 -5.57
CA VAL A 304 6.65 17.25 -6.76
C VAL A 304 5.66 18.35 -6.34
N ASP A 305 5.73 19.51 -6.99
CA ASP A 305 4.88 20.66 -6.64
C ASP A 305 3.39 20.37 -6.78
N LEU A 306 3.00 19.74 -7.89
CA LEU A 306 1.62 19.36 -8.21
C LEU A 306 1.59 17.97 -8.82
N TYR A 307 0.97 17.03 -8.12
CA TYR A 307 0.66 15.71 -8.64
C TYR A 307 -0.79 15.68 -9.14
N ILE A 308 -1.03 15.15 -10.35
CA ILE A 308 -2.38 15.07 -10.94
C ILE A 308 -2.72 13.60 -11.17
N GLY A 309 -3.85 13.14 -10.64
CA GLY A 309 -4.25 11.75 -10.76
C GLY A 309 -5.69 11.50 -10.33
N GLY A 310 -6.20 10.30 -10.59
CA GLY A 310 -7.55 9.92 -10.22
C GLY A 310 -7.70 9.53 -8.75
N LYS A 311 -8.91 9.72 -8.20
CA LYS A 311 -9.24 9.39 -6.80
C LYS A 311 -9.06 7.91 -6.46
N GLU A 312 -9.12 7.03 -7.45
CA GLU A 312 -8.93 5.59 -7.28
C GLU A 312 -7.57 5.20 -6.67
N HIS A 313 -6.58 6.09 -6.74
CA HIS A 313 -5.23 5.87 -6.26
C HIS A 313 -5.00 6.34 -4.81
N ALA A 314 -6.06 6.80 -4.13
CA ALA A 314 -6.03 7.41 -2.80
C ALA A 314 -5.30 6.57 -1.73
N VAL A 315 -5.66 5.30 -1.58
CA VAL A 315 -5.26 4.45 -0.44
C VAL A 315 -4.25 3.36 -0.79
N MET A 316 -3.95 3.18 -2.08
CA MET A 316 -2.93 2.25 -2.57
C MET A 316 -1.72 3.05 -3.06
N HIS A 317 -1.67 3.37 -4.35
CA HIS A 317 -0.55 4.10 -4.97
C HIS A 317 -0.07 5.32 -4.16
N LEU A 318 -0.96 6.25 -3.80
CA LEU A 318 -0.55 7.44 -3.05
C LEU A 318 -0.04 7.09 -1.65
N TYR A 319 -0.59 6.06 -1.01
CA TYR A 319 -0.10 5.59 0.28
C TYR A 319 1.29 4.93 0.15
N TYR A 320 1.48 4.03 -0.82
CA TYR A 320 2.75 3.36 -1.05
C TYR A 320 3.85 4.32 -1.52
N ALA A 321 3.52 5.30 -2.36
CA ALA A 321 4.44 6.36 -2.76
C ALA A 321 4.94 7.16 -1.55
N ARG A 322 4.03 7.54 -0.63
CA ARG A 322 4.41 8.19 0.63
C ARG A 322 5.28 7.27 1.50
N PHE A 323 4.92 5.99 1.61
CA PHE A 323 5.68 5.01 2.39
C PHE A 323 7.12 4.89 1.89
N LEU A 324 7.32 4.73 0.57
CA LEU A 324 8.65 4.69 -0.05
C LEU A 324 9.42 6.01 0.15
N SER A 325 8.74 7.16 0.05
CA SER A 325 9.37 8.46 0.32
C SER A 325 9.85 8.58 1.77
N HIS A 326 9.04 8.17 2.74
CA HIS A 326 9.44 8.14 4.16
C HIS A 326 10.60 7.17 4.39
N PHE A 327 10.59 6.00 3.74
CA PHE A 327 11.72 5.08 3.77
C PHE A 327 13.00 5.73 3.23
N CYS A 328 12.96 6.34 2.05
CA CYS A 328 14.10 7.05 1.45
C CYS A 328 14.59 8.22 2.32
N TYR A 329 13.69 8.97 2.95
CA TYR A 329 14.02 10.02 3.91
C TYR A 329 14.78 9.45 5.12
N ASN A 330 14.29 8.37 5.72
CA ASN A 330 14.94 7.71 6.86
C ASN A 330 16.31 7.11 6.49
N GLN A 331 16.47 6.63 5.26
CA GLN A 331 17.75 6.19 4.70
C GLN A 331 18.67 7.35 4.25
N LYS A 332 18.26 8.61 4.49
CA LYS A 332 18.99 9.83 4.10
C LYS A 332 19.24 9.92 2.59
N MET A 333 18.39 9.31 1.76
CA MET A 333 18.45 9.36 0.30
C MET A 333 17.79 10.61 -0.28
N THR A 334 16.98 11.32 0.52
CA THR A 334 16.32 12.59 0.21
C THR A 334 16.16 13.41 1.49
N LYS A 335 16.14 14.74 1.39
CA LYS A 335 15.79 15.63 2.51
C LYS A 335 14.27 15.79 2.69
N HIS A 336 13.46 15.31 1.74
CA HIS A 336 12.00 15.47 1.74
C HIS A 336 11.32 14.19 2.20
N LYS A 337 10.42 14.32 3.18
CA LYS A 337 9.66 13.20 3.75
C LYS A 337 8.45 12.82 2.89
N GLU A 338 7.69 13.82 2.45
CA GLU A 338 6.51 13.64 1.59
C GLU A 338 6.85 13.88 0.11
N PRO A 339 6.34 13.05 -0.82
CA PRO A 339 6.75 13.11 -2.23
C PRO A 339 5.98 14.14 -3.06
N PHE A 340 4.74 14.47 -2.67
CA PHE A 340 3.87 15.37 -3.44
C PHE A 340 3.35 16.50 -2.54
N TYR A 341 3.66 17.74 -2.93
CA TYR A 341 3.26 18.91 -2.16
C TYR A 341 1.76 19.17 -2.29
N LYS A 342 1.25 19.28 -3.53
CA LYS A 342 -0.18 19.40 -3.84
C LYS A 342 -0.68 18.22 -4.66
N LEU A 343 -1.99 17.97 -4.56
CA LEU A 343 -2.67 16.93 -5.32
C LEU A 343 -3.91 17.50 -6.00
N LEU A 344 -3.96 17.44 -7.32
CA LEU A 344 -5.18 17.65 -8.08
C LEU A 344 -5.80 16.28 -8.40
N VAL A 345 -6.90 15.99 -7.73
CA VAL A 345 -7.67 14.76 -7.97
C VAL A 345 -8.62 15.01 -9.13
N GLN A 346 -8.28 14.51 -10.31
CA GLN A 346 -9.12 14.72 -11.49
C GLN A 346 -10.37 13.84 -11.47
N GLY A 347 -11.46 14.37 -12.03
CA GLY A 347 -12.66 13.60 -12.32
C GLY A 347 -12.43 12.56 -13.43
N LEU A 348 -13.36 11.64 -13.55
CA LEU A 348 -13.32 10.57 -14.55
C LEU A 348 -13.98 11.02 -15.85
N ILE A 349 -13.38 10.64 -16.98
CA ILE A 349 -14.07 10.67 -18.27
C ILE A 349 -14.94 9.40 -18.36
N LYS A 350 -16.25 9.60 -18.44
CA LYS A 350 -17.25 8.54 -18.51
C LYS A 350 -17.86 8.47 -19.90
N SER A 351 -18.23 7.28 -20.33
CA SER A 351 -18.92 7.02 -21.59
C SER A 351 -20.15 6.14 -21.34
N GLN A 352 -21.09 6.17 -22.28
CA GLN A 352 -22.22 5.26 -22.27
C GLN A 352 -21.74 3.82 -22.37
N THR A 353 -22.22 3.00 -21.44
CA THR A 353 -21.88 1.60 -21.30
C THR A 353 -23.17 0.80 -21.42
N TYR A 354 -23.13 -0.26 -22.22
CA TYR A 354 -24.32 -1.03 -22.56
C TYR A 354 -24.18 -2.45 -22.02
N LYS A 355 -25.19 -2.90 -21.29
CA LYS A 355 -25.23 -4.25 -20.71
C LYS A 355 -26.51 -4.97 -21.07
N LEU A 356 -26.42 -6.29 -21.20
CA LEU A 356 -27.62 -7.13 -21.21
C LEU A 356 -28.32 -7.03 -19.86
N THR A 357 -29.64 -6.82 -19.88
CA THR A 357 -30.44 -6.73 -18.65
C THR A 357 -30.49 -8.05 -17.89
N THR A 358 -30.37 -9.16 -18.62
CA THR A 358 -30.45 -10.51 -18.08
C THR A 358 -29.16 -10.99 -17.41
N THR A 359 -28.00 -10.71 -18.02
CA THR A 359 -26.70 -11.25 -17.57
C THR A 359 -25.74 -10.20 -17.03
N SER A 360 -26.06 -8.90 -17.17
CA SER A 360 -25.13 -7.78 -16.89
C SER A 360 -23.83 -7.81 -17.71
N GLN A 361 -23.78 -8.60 -18.78
CA GLN A 361 -22.63 -8.67 -19.68
C GLN A 361 -22.45 -7.36 -20.44
N TYR A 362 -21.23 -6.82 -20.47
CA TYR A 362 -20.86 -5.66 -21.28
C TYR A 362 -20.84 -6.02 -22.77
N LEU A 363 -21.39 -5.13 -23.60
CA LEU A 363 -21.49 -5.32 -25.04
C LEU A 363 -20.53 -4.41 -25.80
N LYS A 364 -20.02 -4.90 -26.93
CA LYS A 364 -19.24 -4.10 -27.88
C LYS A 364 -20.15 -3.26 -28.76
N ARG A 365 -19.58 -2.22 -29.38
CA ARG A 365 -20.35 -1.25 -30.18
C ARG A 365 -21.11 -1.91 -31.32
N GLU A 366 -20.51 -2.89 -31.98
CA GLU A 366 -21.04 -3.67 -33.10
C GLU A 366 -22.17 -4.64 -32.72
N GLU A 367 -22.45 -4.82 -31.43
CA GLU A 367 -23.55 -5.68 -30.94
C GLU A 367 -24.82 -4.88 -30.62
N ILE A 368 -24.77 -3.55 -30.78
CA ILE A 368 -25.77 -2.61 -30.28
C ILE A 368 -26.44 -1.84 -31.42
N ASP A 369 -27.77 -1.92 -31.46
CA ASP A 369 -28.62 -1.11 -32.32
C ASP A 369 -29.05 0.18 -31.59
N LEU A 370 -28.68 1.33 -32.15
CA LEU A 370 -29.01 2.67 -31.62
C LEU A 370 -29.98 3.43 -32.54
N THR A 371 -30.59 2.78 -33.53
CA THR A 371 -31.46 3.45 -34.52
C THR A 371 -32.86 3.75 -33.97
N GLY A 372 -33.33 3.00 -32.98
CA GLY A 372 -34.61 3.19 -32.31
C GLY A 372 -34.58 4.20 -31.16
N THR A 373 -35.71 4.32 -30.46
CA THR A 373 -35.83 5.17 -29.26
C THR A 373 -35.06 4.62 -28.06
N GLU A 374 -34.84 3.31 -28.03
CA GLU A 374 -34.10 2.63 -26.96
C GLU A 374 -33.01 1.73 -27.57
N PRO A 375 -31.82 1.66 -26.94
CA PRO A 375 -30.77 0.72 -27.36
C PRO A 375 -31.19 -0.73 -27.17
N VAL A 376 -31.01 -1.54 -28.21
CA VAL A 376 -31.30 -2.99 -28.17
C VAL A 376 -30.10 -3.80 -28.68
N HIS A 377 -29.99 -5.05 -28.25
CA HIS A 377 -29.01 -5.98 -28.82
C HIS A 377 -29.41 -6.34 -30.26
N ILE A 378 -28.47 -6.27 -31.21
CA ILE A 378 -28.77 -6.39 -32.66
C ILE A 378 -29.47 -7.71 -32.99
N LYS A 379 -29.02 -8.82 -32.38
CA LYS A 379 -29.51 -10.17 -32.71
C LYS A 379 -30.75 -10.56 -31.93
N THR A 380 -30.74 -10.38 -30.61
CA THR A 380 -31.81 -10.87 -29.72
C THR A 380 -32.94 -9.86 -29.57
N LYS A 381 -32.71 -8.60 -29.97
CA LYS A 381 -33.63 -7.47 -29.75
C LYS A 381 -33.95 -7.21 -28.28
N GLU A 382 -33.17 -7.77 -27.35
CA GLU A 382 -33.26 -7.48 -25.92
C GLU A 382 -32.94 -6.00 -25.68
N LYS A 383 -33.73 -5.35 -24.81
CA LYS A 383 -33.46 -3.99 -24.34
C LYS A 383 -32.18 -3.97 -23.51
N LEU A 384 -31.37 -2.94 -23.69
CA LEU A 384 -30.10 -2.82 -22.98
C LEU A 384 -30.20 -1.88 -21.78
N GLN A 385 -29.48 -2.22 -20.72
CA GLN A 385 -29.22 -1.29 -19.64
C GLN A 385 -28.12 -0.32 -20.10
N VAL A 386 -28.38 0.99 -20.01
CA VAL A 386 -27.44 2.04 -20.37
C VAL A 386 -27.00 2.79 -19.12
N THR A 387 -25.70 2.80 -18.84
CA THR A 387 -25.10 3.51 -17.70
C THR A 387 -23.95 4.39 -18.15
N TRP A 388 -23.64 5.43 -17.37
CA TRP A 388 -22.45 6.25 -17.57
C TRP A 388 -21.34 5.77 -16.65
N GLU A 389 -20.30 5.15 -17.23
CA GLU A 389 -19.22 4.56 -16.46
C GLU A 389 -17.85 5.02 -16.97
N LYS A 390 -16.83 4.95 -16.11
CA LYS A 390 -15.42 5.19 -16.48
C LYS A 390 -15.08 4.43 -17.75
N MET A 391 -14.43 5.10 -18.69
CA MET A 391 -13.92 4.44 -19.89
C MET A 391 -12.90 3.35 -19.53
N SER A 392 -13.12 2.12 -20.00
CA SER A 392 -12.18 1.01 -19.84
C SER A 392 -12.32 -0.03 -20.95
N LYS A 393 -11.22 -0.71 -21.29
CA LYS A 393 -11.22 -1.79 -22.29
C LYS A 393 -12.21 -2.91 -21.96
N SER A 394 -12.32 -3.26 -20.68
CA SER A 394 -13.22 -4.32 -20.18
C SER A 394 -14.71 -4.00 -20.32
N LYS A 395 -15.06 -2.71 -20.50
CA LYS A 395 -16.45 -2.26 -20.62
C LYS A 395 -16.84 -1.91 -22.05
N HIS A 396 -15.90 -1.99 -22.98
CA HIS A 396 -16.09 -1.68 -24.40
C HIS A 396 -16.67 -0.28 -24.67
N ASN A 397 -16.43 0.67 -23.75
CA ASN A 397 -16.95 2.04 -23.80
C ASN A 397 -15.84 3.10 -24.01
N GLY A 398 -14.60 2.65 -24.24
CA GLY A 398 -13.46 3.52 -24.48
C GLY A 398 -13.53 4.15 -25.86
N ILE A 399 -13.11 5.40 -25.94
CA ILE A 399 -13.01 6.15 -27.19
C ILE A 399 -11.53 6.32 -27.48
N ASP A 400 -11.12 6.03 -28.71
CA ASP A 400 -9.74 6.19 -29.12
C ASP A 400 -9.43 7.69 -29.31
N PRO A 401 -8.51 8.27 -28.51
CA PRO A 401 -8.12 9.66 -28.69
C PRO A 401 -7.51 9.94 -30.07
N ALA A 402 -6.89 8.95 -30.73
CA ALA A 402 -6.29 9.12 -32.04
C ALA A 402 -7.33 9.45 -33.11
N GLU A 403 -8.46 8.74 -33.11
CA GLU A 403 -9.59 8.99 -34.03
C GLU A 403 -10.16 10.41 -33.83
N LEU A 404 -10.28 10.85 -32.58
CA LEU A 404 -10.76 12.19 -32.25
C LEU A 404 -9.79 13.29 -32.70
N VAL A 405 -8.48 13.06 -32.52
CA VAL A 405 -7.44 13.99 -32.95
C VAL A 405 -7.38 14.07 -34.47
N GLU A 406 -7.53 12.95 -35.18
CA GLU A 406 -7.62 12.94 -36.64
C GLU A 406 -8.85 13.72 -37.13
N GLN A 407 -9.99 13.54 -36.48
CA GLN A 407 -11.24 14.20 -36.87
C GLN A 407 -11.28 15.70 -36.54
N TYR A 408 -10.78 16.10 -35.37
CA TYR A 408 -11.01 17.44 -34.83
C TYR A 408 -9.74 18.26 -34.59
N GLY A 409 -8.56 17.64 -34.59
CA GLY A 409 -7.29 18.27 -34.28
C GLY A 409 -6.96 18.29 -32.79
N ILE A 410 -5.66 18.25 -32.47
CA ILE A 410 -5.15 18.11 -31.11
C ILE A 410 -5.55 19.29 -30.20
N ASP A 411 -5.48 20.53 -30.71
CA ASP A 411 -5.79 21.72 -29.92
C ASP A 411 -7.27 21.80 -29.57
N THR A 412 -8.14 21.41 -30.51
CA THR A 412 -9.58 21.35 -30.26
C THR A 412 -9.89 20.34 -29.16
N MET A 413 -9.25 19.17 -29.17
CA MET A 413 -9.46 18.16 -28.12
C MET A 413 -8.93 18.59 -26.77
N ARG A 414 -7.73 19.19 -26.71
CA ARG A 414 -7.17 19.73 -25.47
C ARG A 414 -8.08 20.80 -24.86
N LEU A 415 -8.52 21.76 -25.67
CA LEU A 415 -9.42 22.83 -25.23
C LEU A 415 -10.79 22.29 -24.80
N TYR A 416 -11.33 21.31 -25.52
CA TYR A 416 -12.58 20.67 -25.13
C TYR A 416 -12.47 20.03 -23.74
N ILE A 417 -11.43 19.24 -23.47
CA ILE A 417 -11.25 18.59 -22.17
C ILE A 417 -11.13 19.64 -21.05
N LEU A 418 -10.39 20.73 -21.29
CA LEU A 418 -10.22 21.82 -20.33
C LEU A 418 -11.47 22.70 -20.14
N PHE A 419 -12.38 22.72 -21.12
CA PHE A 419 -13.61 23.52 -21.10
C PHE A 419 -14.82 22.74 -20.59
N ALA A 420 -14.87 21.42 -20.81
CA ALA A 420 -16.05 20.60 -20.60
C ALA A 420 -16.53 20.59 -19.15
N ALA A 421 -15.61 20.55 -18.20
CA ALA A 421 -15.89 20.60 -16.77
C ALA A 421 -14.67 21.11 -15.98
N PRO A 422 -14.84 21.59 -14.74
CA PRO A 422 -13.73 21.74 -13.80
C PRO A 422 -12.95 20.42 -13.67
N PRO A 423 -11.61 20.46 -13.45
CA PRO A 423 -10.77 19.27 -13.50
C PRO A 423 -11.16 18.20 -12.48
N GLU A 424 -11.78 18.57 -11.35
CA GLU A 424 -12.22 17.65 -10.29
C GLU A 424 -13.56 16.96 -10.61
N GLN A 425 -14.30 17.42 -11.64
CA GLN A 425 -15.61 16.88 -12.00
C GLN A 425 -15.52 15.84 -13.11
N ASP A 426 -16.42 14.86 -13.04
CA ASP A 426 -16.55 13.86 -14.08
C ASP A 426 -17.03 14.51 -15.40
N ILE A 427 -16.43 14.12 -16.51
CA ILE A 427 -16.88 14.49 -17.85
C ILE A 427 -17.72 13.34 -18.40
N LEU A 428 -19.00 13.62 -18.69
CA LEU A 428 -19.85 12.69 -19.43
C LEU A 428 -19.60 12.90 -20.93
N TRP A 429 -18.84 11.99 -21.53
CA TRP A 429 -18.53 12.05 -22.95
C TRP A 429 -19.73 11.63 -23.79
N ASP A 430 -20.45 12.61 -24.32
CA ASP A 430 -21.52 12.37 -25.30
C ASP A 430 -21.10 12.91 -26.68
N ALA A 431 -20.94 11.98 -27.63
CA ALA A 431 -20.62 12.28 -29.02
C ALA A 431 -21.70 13.15 -29.72
N LYS A 432 -22.90 13.27 -29.13
CA LYS A 432 -24.00 14.11 -29.62
C LYS A 432 -23.95 15.55 -29.10
N THR A 433 -22.99 15.89 -28.23
CA THR A 433 -22.89 17.26 -27.68
C THR A 433 -22.30 18.24 -28.70
N ASP A 434 -22.86 19.45 -28.79
CA ASP A 434 -22.35 20.56 -29.63
C ASP A 434 -21.09 21.24 -29.04
N ALA A 435 -20.46 20.62 -28.04
CA ALA A 435 -19.34 21.20 -27.32
C ALA A 435 -18.05 21.24 -28.17
N VAL A 436 -17.74 20.16 -28.89
CA VAL A 436 -16.58 20.12 -29.80
C VAL A 436 -16.74 21.12 -30.96
N PRO A 437 -17.89 21.18 -31.68
CA PRO A 437 -18.12 22.26 -32.65
C PRO A 437 -18.06 23.66 -32.04
N GLY A 438 -18.52 23.85 -30.80
CA GLY A 438 -18.40 25.11 -30.05
C GLY A 438 -16.94 25.57 -29.89
N VAL A 439 -16.06 24.67 -29.47
CA VAL A 439 -14.61 24.94 -29.36
C VAL A 439 -14.01 25.30 -30.71
N ARG A 440 -14.37 24.58 -31.78
CA ARG A 440 -13.91 24.91 -33.15
C ARG A 440 -14.37 26.30 -33.60
N ARG A 441 -15.63 26.66 -33.34
CA ARG A 441 -16.16 28.01 -33.65
C ARG A 441 -15.38 29.09 -32.91
N TRP A 442 -15.02 28.85 -31.64
CA TRP A 442 -14.19 29.76 -30.86
C TRP A 442 -12.76 29.90 -31.45
N GLN A 443 -12.12 28.77 -31.78
CA GLN A 443 -10.79 28.79 -32.43
C GLN A 443 -10.81 29.53 -33.77
N SER A 444 -11.81 29.29 -34.62
CA SER A 444 -11.95 29.99 -35.91
C SER A 444 -12.15 31.50 -35.73
N ARG A 445 -12.86 31.93 -34.68
CA ARG A 445 -13.00 33.36 -34.34
C ARG A 445 -11.67 33.96 -33.90
N LEU A 446 -10.93 33.28 -33.03
CA LEU A 446 -9.60 33.72 -32.58
C LEU A 446 -8.62 33.84 -33.75
N TRP A 447 -8.59 32.83 -34.62
CA TRP A 447 -7.78 32.83 -35.84
C TRP A 447 -8.16 34.01 -36.74
N SER A 448 -9.44 34.15 -37.09
CA SER A 448 -9.91 35.24 -37.96
C SER A 448 -9.60 36.63 -37.40
N LEU A 449 -9.79 36.84 -36.10
CA LEU A 449 -9.48 38.10 -35.43
C LEU A 449 -7.98 38.41 -35.51
N THR A 450 -7.14 37.42 -35.20
CA THR A 450 -5.68 37.58 -35.20
C THR A 450 -5.15 37.84 -36.60
N THR A 451 -5.60 37.08 -37.60
CA THR A 451 -5.18 37.27 -39.00
C THR A 451 -5.59 38.64 -39.54
N LYS A 452 -6.82 39.10 -39.26
CA LYS A 452 -7.26 40.45 -39.64
C LYS A 452 -6.43 41.56 -38.99
N LEU A 453 -6.07 41.40 -37.71
CA LEU A 453 -5.20 42.35 -37.01
C LEU A 453 -3.78 42.38 -37.58
N ILE A 454 -3.24 41.22 -37.99
CA ILE A 454 -1.94 41.13 -38.66
C ILE A 454 -1.99 41.80 -40.03
N GLU A 455 -2.97 41.45 -40.87
CA GLU A 455 -3.16 42.04 -42.20
C GLU A 455 -3.29 43.56 -42.14
N ALA A 456 -4.05 44.09 -41.18
CA ALA A 456 -4.21 45.53 -40.99
C ALA A 456 -2.92 46.25 -40.53
N ARG A 457 -1.92 45.51 -40.00
CA ARG A 457 -0.64 46.06 -39.52
C ARG A 457 0.50 45.92 -40.51
N ILE A 458 0.35 45.12 -41.57
CA ILE A 458 1.34 45.08 -42.65
C ILE A 458 1.23 46.41 -43.41
N PRO A 459 2.31 47.24 -43.46
CA PRO A 459 2.26 48.48 -44.21
C PRO A 459 1.88 48.18 -45.66
N ALA A 460 0.86 48.87 -46.19
CA ALA A 460 0.61 48.86 -47.61
C ALA A 460 1.92 49.28 -48.31
N LEU A 461 2.54 48.36 -49.05
CA LEU A 461 3.57 48.72 -50.02
C LEU A 461 2.92 49.75 -50.95
N CYS A 462 3.28 51.01 -50.72
CA CYS A 462 2.82 52.14 -51.50
C CYS A 462 3.12 51.85 -52.98
N PRO A 463 2.12 51.83 -53.88
CA PRO A 463 2.41 51.85 -55.29
C PRO A 463 3.02 53.23 -55.56
N ILE A 464 4.34 53.28 -55.77
CA ILE A 464 4.99 54.47 -56.31
C ILE A 464 4.33 54.68 -57.68
N LEU A 465 3.45 55.69 -57.72
CA LEU A 465 2.87 56.24 -58.93
C LEU A 465 4.00 56.58 -59.89
N SER A 466 4.08 55.85 -61.00
CA SER A 466 4.82 56.27 -62.19
C SER A 466 4.13 57.51 -62.77
N CYS A 467 4.74 58.68 -62.54
CA CYS A 467 4.48 59.90 -63.32
C CYS A 467 4.94 59.73 -64.77
#